data_AF-A0A1Y4SCH9-F1
#
_entry.id   AF-A0A1Y4SCH9-F1
#
_cell.length_a   1.000
_cell.length_b   1.000
_cell.length_c   1.000
_cell.angle_alpha   90.00
_cell.angle_beta   90.00
_cell.angle_gamma   90.00
#
_symmetry.space_group_name_H-M   'P 1'
#
loop_
_entity.id
_entity.type
_entity.pdbx_description
1 polymer ?
#
loop_
_entity_poly.entity_id
_entity_poly.type
_entity_poly.pdbx_seq_one_letter_code
_entity_poly.pdbx_strand_id
1 'polypeptide(L)' 'MEQNKTIGHLSALLTILIWGTTFISTKVLLVDFQPVEILFFRFVMGLLALLVVYPHRMKGTMRKQELTFVVAGLCGV' A
#
# COMPACT_ATOMS: atom_id res chain seq x y z
N MET A 1 -17.49 23.52 13.66
CA MET A 1 -17.03 22.58 12.62
C MET A 1 -16.11 23.28 11.62
N GLU A 2 -14.99 23.87 12.05
CA GLU A 2 -14.07 24.59 11.13
C GLU A 2 -12.64 24.01 11.09
N GLN A 3 -12.26 23.14 12.03
CA GLN A 3 -10.93 22.53 12.05
C GLN A 3 -10.71 21.40 11.01
N ASN A 4 -11.73 21.02 10.25
CA ASN A 4 -11.66 19.86 9.35
C ASN A 4 -11.34 20.19 7.88
N LYS A 5 -11.53 21.44 7.43
CA LYS A 5 -11.27 21.80 6.03
C LYS A 5 -9.77 21.87 5.73
N THR A 6 -8.99 22.51 6.59
CA THR A 6 -7.53 22.60 6.42
C THR A 6 -6.85 21.23 6.46
N ILE A 7 -7.27 20.35 7.38
CA ILE A 7 -6.77 18.97 7.46
C ILE A 7 -7.18 18.17 6.21
N GLY A 8 -8.40 18.35 5.72
CA GLY A 8 -8.86 17.71 4.47
C GLY A 8 -8.11 18.20 3.23
N HIS A 9 -7.79 19.49 3.13
CA HIS A 9 -6.96 20.01 2.04
C HIS A 9 -5.52 19.51 2.13
N LEU A 10 -4.96 19.43 3.34
CA LEU A 10 -3.62 18.89 3.56
C LEU A 10 -3.53 17.40 3.22
N SER A 11 -4.54 16.60 3.60
CA SER A 11 -4.58 15.17 3.26
C SER A 11 -4.77 14.96 1.76
N ALA A 12 -5.56 15.81 1.09
CA ALA A 12 -5.70 15.78 -0.37
C ALA A 12 -4.37 16.11 -1.07
N LEU A 13 -3.66 17.15 -0.63
CA LEU A 13 -2.34 17.49 -1.17
C LEU A 13 -1.33 16.36 -0.98
N LEU A 14 -1.24 15.80 0.22
CA LEU A 14 -0.40 14.63 0.50
C LEU A 14 -0.74 13.46 -0.41
N THR A 15 -2.03 13.16 -0.59
CA THR A 15 -2.49 12.08 -1.45
C THR A 15 -2.06 12.31 -2.90
N ILE A 16 -2.23 13.53 -3.43
CA ILE A 16 -1.81 13.89 -4.80
C ILE A 16 -0.30 13.72 -4.95
N LEU A 17 0.50 14.15 -3.97
CA LEU A 17 1.96 14.00 -4.00
C LEU A 17 2.37 12.52 -3.99
N ILE A 18 1.79 11.71 -3.10
CA ILE A 18 2.10 10.28 -3.00
C ILE A 18 1.71 9.54 -4.30
N TRP A 19 0.52 9.82 -4.83
CA TRP A 19 0.06 9.19 -6.08
C TRP A 19 0.84 9.67 -7.30
N GLY A 20 1.11 10.98 -7.40
CA GLY A 20 1.84 11.57 -8.52
C GLY A 20 3.28 11.06 -8.59
N THR A 21 4.01 11.12 -7.47
CA THR A 21 5.39 10.59 -7.40
C THR A 21 5.46 9.10 -7.69
N THR A 22 4.51 8.32 -7.17
CA THR A 22 4.50 6.88 -7.47
C THR A 22 4.18 6.60 -8.94
N PHE A 23 3.23 7.33 -9.54
CA PHE A 23 2.90 7.14 -10.95
C PHE A 23 4.10 7.44 -11.86
N ILE A 24 4.83 8.53 -11.59
CA ILE A 24 6.07 8.87 -12.29
C ILE A 24 7.11 7.77 -12.10
N SER A 25 7.29 7.29 -10.86
CA SER A 25 8.23 6.20 -10.56
C SER A 25 7.88 4.92 -11.34
N THR A 26 6.60 4.51 -11.37
CA THR A 26 6.16 3.35 -12.17
C THR A 26 6.47 3.52 -13.65
N LYS A 27 6.30 4.73 -14.22
CA LYS A 27 6.64 5.00 -15.63
C LYS A 27 8.14 4.84 -15.91
N VAL A 28 8.99 5.23 -14.98
CA VAL A 28 10.45 5.04 -15.08
C VAL A 28 10.80 3.56 -14.94
N LEU A 29 10.23 2.86 -13.95
CA LEU A 29 10.49 1.44 -13.73
C LEU A 29 10.01 0.56 -14.89
N LEU A 30 8.97 0.95 -15.61
CA LEU A 30 8.46 0.23 -16.79
C LEU A 30 9.45 0.15 -17.95
N VAL A 31 10.54 0.91 -17.92
CA VAL A 31 11.63 0.79 -18.89
C VAL A 31 12.38 -0.54 -18.71
N ASP A 32 12.55 -0.98 -17.46
CA ASP A 32 13.38 -2.14 -17.11
C ASP A 32 12.59 -3.31 -16.48
N PHE A 33 11.40 -3.07 -15.92
CA PHE A 33 10.58 -4.05 -15.22
C PHE A 33 9.23 -4.30 -15.89
N GLN A 34 8.75 -5.53 -15.84
CA GLN A 34 7.39 -5.85 -16.24
C GLN A 34 6.38 -5.28 -15.23
N PRO A 35 5.15 -4.93 -15.68
CA PRO A 35 4.11 -4.39 -14.79
C PRO A 35 3.80 -5.28 -13.59
N VAL A 36 3.87 -6.60 -13.77
CA VAL A 36 3.64 -7.60 -12.72
C VAL A 36 4.72 -7.58 -11.63
N GLU A 37 5.98 -7.32 -12.01
CA GLU A 37 7.09 -7.22 -11.06
C GLU A 37 6.94 -5.94 -10.22
N ILE A 38 6.59 -4.83 -10.86
CA ILE A 38 6.32 -3.56 -10.15
C ILE A 38 5.15 -3.74 -9.16
N LEU A 39 4.10 -4.46 -9.57
CA LEU A 39 2.97 -4.76 -8.71
C LEU A 39 3.39 -5.62 -7.51
N PHE A 40 4.22 -6.63 -7.75
CA PHE A 40 4.77 -7.49 -6.70
C PHE A 40 5.60 -6.68 -5.69
N PHE A 41 6.53 -5.83 -6.15
CA PHE A 41 7.31 -4.96 -5.26
C PHE A 41 6.44 -4.02 -4.44
N ARG A 42 5.40 -3.44 -5.06
CA ARG A 42 4.46 -2.55 -4.38
C ARG A 42 3.65 -3.27 -3.31
N PHE A 43 3.28 -4.52 -3.55
CA PHE A 43 2.60 -5.36 -2.57
C PHE A 43 3.51 -5.75 -1.41
N VAL A 44 4.75 -6.15 -1.69
CA VAL A 44 5.76 -6.50 -0.67
C VAL A 44 6.08 -5.28 0.21
N MET A 45 6.32 -4.11 -0.40
CA MET A 45 6.55 -2.86 0.33
C MET A 45 5.35 -2.49 1.21
N GLY A 46 4.12 -2.65 0.70
CA GLY A 46 2.90 -2.43 1.48
C GLY A 46 2.79 -3.38 2.68
N LEU A 47 3.09 -4.67 2.50
CA LEU A 47 3.08 -5.67 3.56
C LEU A 47 4.15 -5.37 4.62
N LEU A 48 5.39 -5.05 4.21
CA LEU A 48 6.46 -4.69 5.13
C LEU A 48 6.12 -3.42 5.92
N ALA A 49 5.60 -2.39 5.25
CA ALA A 49 5.15 -1.17 5.92
C ALA A 49 4.05 -1.46 6.94
N LEU A 50 3.07 -2.29 6.59
CA LEU A 50 1.99 -2.69 7.50
C LEU A 50 2.53 -3.47 8.70
N LEU A 51 3.45 -4.41 8.49
CA LEU A 51 4.11 -5.16 9.56
C LEU A 51 4.92 -4.25 10.50
N VAL A 52 5.57 -3.21 9.97
CA VAL A 52 6.34 -2.24 10.76
C VAL A 52 5.41 -1.31 11.56
N VAL A 53 4.36 -0.77 10.94
CA VAL A 53 3.42 0.17 11.58
C VAL A 53 2.52 -0.56 12.58
N TYR A 54 2.12 -1.79 12.27
CA TYR A 54 1.25 -2.60 13.09
C TYR A 54 1.79 -4.03 13.24
N PRO A 55 2.84 -4.23 14.07
CA PRO A 55 3.44 -5.54 14.30
C PRO A 55 2.54 -6.49 15.10
N HIS A 56 1.35 -6.05 15.51
CA HIS A 56 0.45 -6.84 16.32
C HIS A 56 -0.34 -7.82 15.45
N ARG A 57 -0.22 -9.11 15.78
CA ARG A 57 -1.08 -10.16 15.21
C ARG A 57 -2.53 -9.82 15.53
N MET A 58 -3.41 -9.84 14.53
CA MET A 58 -4.85 -9.61 14.73
C MET A 58 -5.40 -10.68 15.68
N LYS A 59 -5.62 -10.32 16.95
CA LYS A 59 -6.29 -11.18 17.95
C LYS A 59 -7.69 -11.50 17.44
N GLY A 60 -7.94 -12.78 17.14
CA GLY A 60 -9.24 -13.27 16.67
C GLY A 60 -9.24 -13.91 15.28
N THR A 61 -8.12 -13.89 14.56
CA THR A 61 -8.00 -14.58 13.26
C THR A 61 -7.40 -15.97 13.44
N MET A 62 -8.03 -17.00 12.87
CA MET A 62 -7.42 -18.34 12.80
C MET A 62 -6.19 -18.29 11.87
N ARG A 63 -5.15 -19.10 12.13
CA ARG A 63 -3.97 -19.25 11.24
C ARG A 63 -4.33 -19.47 9.76
N LYS A 64 -5.48 -20.12 9.49
CA LYS A 64 -6.00 -20.28 8.12
C LYS A 64 -6.39 -18.94 7.47
N GLN A 65 -7.03 -18.02 8.20
CA GLN A 65 -7.41 -16.70 7.67
C GLN A 65 -6.19 -15.82 7.42
N GLU A 66 -5.17 -15.87 8.29
CA GLU A 66 -3.91 -15.17 8.03
C GLU A 66 -3.27 -15.67 6.73
N LEU A 67 -3.27 -16.99 6.50
CA LEU A 67 -2.78 -17.56 5.24
C LEU A 67 -3.64 -17.13 4.04
N THR A 68 -4.96 -17.14 4.17
CA THR A 68 -5.86 -16.65 3.10
C THR A 68 -5.60 -15.18 2.79
N PHE A 69 -5.32 -14.34 3.80
CA PHE A 69 -4.99 -12.93 3.60
C PHE A 69 -3.66 -12.74 2.87
N VAL A 70 -2.65 -13.55 3.21
CA VAL A 70 -1.35 -13.56 2.51
C VAL A 70 -1.52 -14.03 1.07
N VAL A 71 -2.32 -15.08 0.83
CA VAL A 71 -2.57 -15.61 -0.52
C VAL A 71 -3.43 -14.65 -1.35
N ALA A 72 -4.45 -14.00 -0.76
CA ALA A 72 -5.23 -12.96 -1.42
C ALA A 72 -4.33 -11.79 -1.83
N GLY A 73 -3.45 -11.35 -0.92
CA GLY A 73 -2.47 -10.32 -1.22
C GLY A 73 -1.46 -10.71 -2.30
N LEU A 74 -0.97 -11.96 -2.29
CA LEU A 74 -0.14 -12.51 -3.37
C LEU A 74 -0.87 -12.59 -4.72
N CYS A 75 -2.18 -12.78 -4.70
CA CYS A 75 -3.04 -12.76 -5.89
C CYS A 75 -3.34 -11.33 -6.38
N GLY A 76 -2.91 -10.30 -5.64
CA GLY A 76 -3.15 -8.90 -5.95
C GLY A 76 -4.55 -8.40 -5.61
N VAL A 77 -5.29 -9.11 -4.75
CA VAL A 77 -6.63 -8.74 -4.24
C VAL A 77 -6.52 -8.16 -2.83
#